data_AF-A0A1X1WPD3-F1
#
_entry.id   AF-A0A1X1WPD3-F1
#
_cell.length_a   1.000
_cell.length_b   1.000
_cell.length_c   1.000
_cell.angle_alpha   90.00
_cell.angle_beta   90.00
_cell.angle_gamma   90.00
#
_symmetry.space_group_name_H-M   'P 1'
#
loop_
_entity.id
_entity.type
_entity.pdbx_description
1 polymer ?
#
loop_
_entity_poly.entity_id
_entity_poly.type
_entity_poly.pdbx_seq_one_letter_code
_entity_poly.pdbx_strand_id
1 'polypeptide(L)'
;MSTLDELEQRVGEKFAVEAAKRVDPQWMLDIGQWTIGGHPDALVPNPGDIPQFPREQWVTYPNKRTMCLLILDRLLDFDNLDDEQWMQAAALMTFGGRERIA
;
A
#
# COMPACT_ATOMS: atom_id res chain seq x y z
N MET A 1 -1.32 -12.94 20.50
CA MET A 1 -1.24 -12.06 19.31
C MET A 1 -0.01 -11.20 19.49
N SER A 2 0.81 -11.07 18.45
CA SER A 2 2.19 -10.61 18.61
C SER A 2 2.27 -9.08 18.68
N THR A 3 3.29 -8.57 19.38
CA THR A 3 3.58 -7.12 19.49
C THR A 3 3.77 -6.43 18.14
N LEU A 4 4.10 -7.19 17.09
CA LEU A 4 4.26 -6.69 15.73
C LEU A 4 2.92 -6.44 15.05
N ASP A 5 1.94 -7.34 15.21
CA ASP A 5 0.61 -7.19 14.60
C ASP A 5 -0.09 -5.92 15.12
N GLU A 6 0.02 -5.67 16.42
CA GLU A 6 -0.50 -4.45 17.07
C GLU A 6 0.21 -3.19 16.55
N LEU A 7 1.53 -3.27 16.34
CA LEU A 7 2.31 -2.17 15.78
C LEU A 7 1.91 -1.88 14.32
N GLU A 8 1.73 -2.92 13.50
CA GLU A 8 1.28 -2.78 12.12
C GLU A 8 -0.09 -2.16 12.02
N GLN A 9 -1.03 -2.58 12.86
CA GLN A 9 -2.37 -1.99 12.89
C GLN A 9 -2.29 -0.50 13.25
N ARG A 10 -1.64 -0.15 14.37
CA ARG A 10 -1.57 1.23 14.85
C ARG A 10 -0.90 2.17 13.84
N VAL A 11 0.26 1.75 13.29
CA VAL A 11 0.98 2.57 12.31
C VAL A 11 0.23 2.63 10.98
N GLY A 12 -0.46 1.55 10.60
CA GLY A 12 -1.30 1.51 9.41
C GLY A 12 -2.48 2.49 9.48
N GLU A 13 -3.17 2.56 10.62
CA GLU A 13 -4.25 3.53 10.84
C GLU A 13 -3.74 4.97 10.74
N LYS A 14 -2.59 5.26 11.37
CA LYS A 14 -1.95 6.59 11.31
C LYS A 14 -1.53 6.96 9.88
N PHE A 15 -0.92 6.03 9.16
CA PHE A 15 -0.52 6.23 7.76
C PHE A 15 -1.74 6.50 6.87
N ALA A 16 -2.86 5.78 7.09
CA ALA A 16 -4.08 5.98 6.32
C ALA A 16 -4.66 7.39 6.49
N VAL A 17 -4.62 7.95 7.71
CA VAL A 17 -5.03 9.34 7.96
C VAL A 17 -4.15 10.33 7.19
N GLU A 18 -2.83 10.16 7.25
CA GLU A 18 -1.89 11.03 6.53
C GLU A 18 -1.98 10.90 5.01
N ALA A 19 -2.27 9.70 4.51
CA ALA A 19 -2.52 9.45 3.10
C ALA A 19 -3.79 10.16 2.64
N ALA A 20 -4.88 10.05 3.42
CA ALA A 20 -6.16 10.65 3.07
C ALA A 20 -6.08 12.17 2.94
N LYS A 21 -5.26 12.85 3.76
CA LYS A 21 -5.00 14.30 3.64
C LYS A 21 -4.37 14.70 2.30
N ARG A 22 -3.66 13.78 1.64
CA ARG A 22 -2.92 14.00 0.40
C ARG A 22 -3.67 13.55 -0.85
N VAL A 23 -4.75 12.79 -0.69
CA VAL A 23 -5.61 12.42 -1.81
C VAL A 23 -6.43 13.65 -2.21
N ASP A 24 -6.16 14.14 -3.42
CA ASP A 24 -7.00 15.16 -4.03
C ASP A 24 -8.40 14.56 -4.31
N PRO A 25 -9.49 15.22 -3.89
CA PRO A 25 -10.85 14.75 -4.11
C PRO A 25 -11.17 14.39 -5.57
N GLN A 26 -10.53 15.02 -6.56
CA GLN A 26 -10.73 14.68 -7.98
C GLN A 26 -10.10 13.33 -8.39
N TRP A 27 -9.17 12.81 -7.59
CA TRP A 27 -8.51 11.50 -7.77
C TRP A 27 -9.16 10.40 -6.93
N MET A 28 -10.24 10.70 -6.20
CA MET A 28 -11.07 9.63 -5.64
C MET A 28 -11.50 8.76 -6.81
N LEU A 29 -11.07 7.49 -6.77
CA LEU A 29 -11.39 6.50 -7.78
C LEU A 29 -12.91 6.50 -8.00
N ASP A 30 -13.38 7.04 -9.13
CA ASP A 30 -14.76 6.87 -9.55
C ASP A 30 -14.92 5.41 -9.98
N ILE A 31 -15.27 4.57 -9.01
CA ILE A 31 -15.50 3.13 -9.21
C ILE A 31 -16.59 2.90 -10.26
N GLY A 32 -17.45 3.90 -10.53
CA GLY A 32 -18.43 3.87 -11.61
C GLY A 32 -17.82 3.86 -13.01
N GLN A 33 -16.60 4.36 -13.19
CA GLN A 33 -15.86 4.24 -14.47
C GLN A 33 -15.09 2.93 -14.61
N TRP A 34 -14.85 2.23 -13.50
CA TRP A 34 -14.24 0.90 -13.51
C TRP A 34 -15.21 -0.21 -13.90
N THR A 35 -16.52 0.01 -13.73
CA THR A 35 -17.52 -0.82 -14.40
C THR A 35 -17.53 -0.44 -15.88
N ILE A 36 -16.64 -1.07 -16.64
CA ILE A 36 -16.69 -1.10 -18.09
C ILE A 36 -18.12 -1.47 -18.47
N GLY A 37 -18.86 -0.52 -19.05
CA GLY A 37 -20.18 -0.70 -19.64
C GLY A 37 -20.13 -1.58 -20.91
N GLY A 38 -19.51 -2.76 -20.80
CA GLY A 38 -19.49 -3.79 -21.81
C GLY A 38 -20.35 -4.94 -21.32
N HIS A 39 -21.28 -5.38 -22.15
CA HIS A 39 -22.09 -6.58 -21.95
C HIS A 39 -21.32 -7.70 -21.21
N PRO A 40 -21.94 -8.38 -20.22
CA PRO A 40 -21.31 -9.51 -19.52
C PRO A 40 -20.90 -10.66 -20.47
N ASP A 41 -21.39 -10.67 -21.70
CA ASP A 41 -21.09 -11.68 -22.72
C ASP A 41 -19.92 -11.30 -23.66
N ALA A 42 -19.40 -10.07 -23.61
CA ALA A 42 -18.40 -9.56 -24.57
C ALA A 42 -16.97 -9.43 -24.02
N LEU A 43 -16.75 -9.74 -22.74
CA LEU A 43 -15.48 -9.48 -22.03
C LEU A 43 -15.02 -10.71 -21.22
N VAL A 44 -15.11 -11.91 -21.79
CA VAL A 44 -14.29 -13.02 -21.29
C VAL A 44 -13.09 -13.13 -22.22
N PRO A 45 -11.96 -12.43 -21.93
CA PRO A 45 -10.70 -12.75 -22.58
C PRO A 45 -10.46 -14.25 -22.43
N ASN A 46 -10.03 -14.92 -23.49
CA ASN A 46 -9.50 -16.26 -23.30
C ASN A 46 -8.37 -16.17 -22.26
N PRO A 47 -8.22 -17.12 -21.34
CA PRO A 47 -7.20 -17.06 -20.28
C PRO A 47 -5.75 -16.82 -20.77
N GLY A 48 -5.48 -17.02 -22.07
CA GLY A 48 -4.21 -16.77 -22.73
C GLY A 48 -4.01 -15.35 -23.28
N ASP A 49 -5.05 -14.51 -23.36
CA ASP A 49 -4.98 -13.15 -23.91
C ASP A 49 -4.71 -12.07 -22.84
N ILE A 50 -4.70 -12.47 -21.57
CA ILE A 50 -4.36 -11.59 -20.43
C ILE A 50 -2.87 -11.75 -20.16
N PRO A 51 -2.07 -10.66 -20.17
CA PRO A 51 -0.70 -10.71 -19.69
C PRO A 51 -0.62 -11.33 -18.29
N GLN A 52 -0.14 -12.58 -18.22
CA GLN A 52 0.03 -13.31 -16.96
C GLN A 52 1.38 -12.93 -16.38
N PHE A 53 1.46 -11.74 -15.78
CA PHE A 53 2.61 -11.40 -14.97
C PHE A 53 2.63 -12.32 -13.73
N PRO A 54 3.77 -12.94 -13.39
CA PRO A 54 3.90 -13.68 -12.14
C PRO A 54 3.48 -12.78 -10.98
N ARG A 55 2.72 -13.32 -10.02
CA ARG A 55 2.37 -12.56 -8.82
C ARG A 55 3.65 -12.23 -8.08
N GLU A 56 3.87 -10.96 -7.77
CA GLU A 56 4.96 -10.58 -6.89
C GLU A 56 4.80 -11.27 -5.53
N GLN A 57 5.87 -11.88 -5.05
CA GLN A 57 5.88 -12.56 -3.75
C GLN A 57 6.85 -11.87 -2.81
N TRP A 58 6.41 -11.65 -1.58
CA TRP A 58 7.17 -10.92 -0.57
C TRP A 58 7.26 -11.72 0.72
N VAL A 59 8.46 -11.82 1.28
CA VAL A 59 8.71 -12.35 2.62
C VAL A 59 8.83 -11.20 3.60
N THR A 60 8.18 -11.30 4.77
CA THR A 60 8.30 -10.30 5.84
C THR A 60 9.26 -10.81 6.91
N TYR A 61 10.28 -10.03 7.23
CA TYR A 61 11.21 -10.32 8.33
C TYR A 61 10.77 -9.54 9.58
N PRO A 62 10.28 -10.21 10.65
CA PRO A 62 9.62 -9.54 11.77
C PRO A 62 10.44 -8.43 12.43
N ASN A 63 11.74 -8.68 12.69
CA ASN A 63 12.59 -7.69 13.34
C ASN A 63 12.89 -6.48 12.44
N LYS A 64 13.14 -6.70 11.15
CA LYS A 64 13.35 -5.62 10.18
C LYS A 64 12.07 -4.79 10.03
N ARG A 65 10.92 -5.48 9.95
CA ARG A 65 9.60 -4.85 9.86
C ARG A 65 9.30 -3.98 11.08
N THR A 66 9.55 -4.51 12.27
CA THR A 66 9.41 -3.77 13.53
C THR A 66 10.23 -2.47 13.52
N MET A 67 11.50 -2.54 13.13
CA MET A 67 12.35 -1.34 13.05
C MET A 67 11.82 -0.31 12.05
N CYS A 68 11.42 -0.76 10.85
CA CYS A 68 10.83 0.13 9.84
C CYS A 68 9.55 0.80 10.34
N LEU A 69 8.67 0.06 11.02
CA LEU A 69 7.43 0.60 11.57
C LEU A 69 7.66 1.59 12.71
N LEU A 70 8.66 1.37 13.57
CA LEU A 70 9.01 2.31 14.62
C LEU A 70 9.56 3.63 14.05
N ILE A 71 10.38 3.55 12.99
CA ILE A 71 10.86 4.73 12.27
C ILE A 71 9.70 5.46 11.60
N LEU A 72 8.83 4.73 10.91
CA LEU A 72 7.65 5.27 10.25
C LEU A 72 6.69 5.94 11.24
N ASP A 73 6.45 5.33 12.39
CA ASP A 73 5.59 5.90 13.43
C ASP A 73 6.08 7.30 13.85
N ARG A 74 7.40 7.45 14.08
CA ARG A 74 8.00 8.74 14.40
C ARG A 74 7.98 9.72 13.24
N LEU A 75 8.16 9.24 12.01
CA LEU A 75 8.08 10.09 10.83
C LEU A 75 6.65 10.64 10.64
N LEU A 76 5.62 9.86 10.95
CA LEU A 76 4.23 10.30 10.88
C LEU A 76 3.80 11.23 12.03
N ASP A 77 4.64 11.44 13.05
CA ASP A 77 4.39 12.44 14.10
C ASP A 77 4.73 13.88 13.67
N PHE A 78 5.39 14.06 12.52
CA PHE A 78 5.70 15.40 12.01
C PHE A 78 4.47 16.01 11.33
N ASP A 79 4.08 17.23 11.74
CA ASP A 79 2.87 17.90 11.27
C ASP A 79 2.86 18.21 9.75
N ASN A 80 4.04 18.36 9.14
CA ASN A 80 4.18 18.69 7.71
C ASN A 80 5.32 17.88 7.08
N LEU A 81 5.03 16.65 6.69
CA LEU A 81 5.93 15.87 5.84
C LEU A 81 5.98 16.47 4.44
N ASP A 82 7.17 16.83 3.98
CA ASP A 82 7.41 17.18 2.58
C ASP A 82 7.22 15.97 1.65
N ASP A 83 7.24 16.19 0.33
CA ASP A 83 6.99 15.13 -0.66
C ASP A 83 8.05 14.03 -0.63
N GLU A 84 9.30 14.37 -0.30
CA GLU A 84 10.40 13.40 -0.22
C GLU A 84 10.22 12.50 0.99
N GLN A 85 9.95 13.09 2.15
CA GLN A 85 9.66 12.38 3.40
C GLN A 85 8.38 11.54 3.27
N TRP A 86 7.36 12.04 2.57
CA TRP A 86 6.16 11.28 2.26
C TRP A 86 6.46 10.06 1.39
N MET A 87 7.28 10.21 0.34
CA MET A 87 7.72 9.10 -0.48
C MET A 87 8.50 8.06 0.33
N GLN A 88 9.38 8.50 1.23
CA GLN A 88 10.10 7.61 2.14
C GLN A 88 9.15 6.89 3.11
N ALA A 89 8.14 7.58 3.64
CA ALA A 89 7.11 6.99 4.50
C ALA A 89 6.31 5.90 3.75
N ALA A 90 5.90 6.18 2.51
CA ALA A 90 5.20 5.23 1.66
C ALA A 90 6.06 4.00 1.33
N ALA A 91 7.36 4.20 1.05
CA ALA A 91 8.30 3.12 0.81
C ALA A 91 8.52 2.24 2.06
N LEU A 92 8.66 2.86 3.24
CA LEU A 92 8.77 2.14 4.52
C LEU A 92 7.50 1.35 4.84
N MET A 93 6.32 1.95 4.62
CA MET A 93 5.05 1.27 4.88
C MET A 93 4.88 0.04 3.97
N THR A 94 5.20 0.19 2.68
CA THR A 94 4.94 -0.84 1.65
C THR A 94 6.01 -1.94 1.64
N PHE A 95 7.28 -1.56 1.72
CA PHE A 95 8.43 -2.45 1.49
C PHE A 95 9.33 -2.62 2.72
N GLY A 96 9.22 -1.75 3.72
CA GLY A 96 10.10 -1.78 4.90
C GLY A 96 10.04 -3.14 5.61
N GLY A 97 11.20 -3.78 5.75
CA GLY A 97 11.32 -5.11 6.38
C GLY A 97 10.80 -6.28 5.55
N ARG A 98 10.51 -6.06 4.26
CA ARG A 98 10.08 -7.07 3.31
C ARG A 98 11.13 -7.27 2.22
N GLU A 99 11.19 -8.47 1.67
CA GLU A 99 12.07 -8.81 0.56
C GLU A 99 11.28 -9.51 -0.54
N ARG A 100 11.51 -9.10 -1.78
CA ARG A 100 10.88 -9.71 -2.94
C ARG A 100 11.56 -11.05 -3.24
N ILE A 101 10.76 -12.09 -3.42
CA ILE A 101 11.24 -13.47 -3.67
C ILE A 101 10.77 -14.05 -5.02
N ALA A 102 9.90 -13.35 -5.75
CA ALA A 102 9.51 -13.61 -7.14
C ALA A 102 8.94 -12.34 -7.77
#